data_AF-A0A0G4M2X2-F1
#
_entry.id   AF-A0A0G4M2X2-F1
#
_cell.length_a   1.000
_cell.length_b   1.000
_cell.length_c   1.000
_cell.angle_alpha   90.00
_cell.angle_beta   90.00
_cell.angle_gamma   90.00
#
_symmetry.space_group_name_H-M   'P 1'
#
loop_
_entity.id
_entity.type
_entity.pdbx_description
1 polymer ?
#
loop_
_entity_poly.entity_id
_entity_poly.type
_entity_poly.pdbx_seq_one_letter_code
_entity_poly.pdbx_strand_id
1 'polypeptide(L)'
;PQTVLTRDSFLNAITVLQAIGGSTNAVVHLMAIVNRHPGVAGTITLDTVDAIGRSTPLLVDLKPSGDKYMTDFHDAGGMAVLLGALRPLLRLDALT
;
A
#
# COMPACT_ATOMS: atom_id res chain seq x y z
N PRO A 1 -4.17 3.94 18.05
CA PRO A 1 -3.91 3.41 16.69
C PRO A 1 -5.11 2.71 16.04
N GLN A 2 -5.99 2.03 16.79
CA GLN A 2 -7.09 1.24 16.21
C GLN A 2 -8.13 2.06 15.42
N THR A 3 -8.24 3.34 15.71
CA THR A 3 -9.09 4.29 14.98
C THR A 3 -8.55 4.65 13.60
N VAL A 4 -7.23 4.53 13.40
CA VAL A 4 -6.53 4.82 12.14
C VAL A 4 -6.31 3.53 11.34
N LEU A 5 -5.91 2.45 12.02
CA LEU A 5 -5.65 1.12 11.45
C LEU A 5 -6.94 0.36 11.15
N THR A 6 -7.76 0.94 10.28
CA THR A 6 -9.00 0.36 9.78
C THR A 6 -8.76 -0.55 8.58
N ARG A 7 -9.75 -1.36 8.21
CA ARG A 7 -9.68 -2.19 7.01
C ARG A 7 -9.32 -1.35 5.78
N ASP A 8 -9.92 -0.18 5.63
CA ASP A 8 -9.68 0.73 4.52
C ASP A 8 -8.26 1.27 4.47
N SER A 9 -7.67 1.63 5.63
CA SER A 9 -6.26 2.03 5.70
C SER A 9 -5.30 0.90 5.24
N PHE A 10 -5.63 -0.36 5.55
CA PHE A 10 -4.83 -1.49 5.10
C PHE A 10 -5.00 -1.77 3.61
N LEU A 11 -6.21 -1.62 3.06
CA LEU A 11 -6.40 -1.71 1.60
C LEU A 11 -5.62 -0.61 0.87
N ASN A 12 -5.60 0.61 1.42
CA ASN A 12 -4.77 1.71 0.91
C ASN A 12 -3.28 1.35 0.97
N ALA A 13 -2.81 0.81 2.10
CA ALA A 13 -1.41 0.38 2.24
C ALA A 13 -1.03 -0.71 1.22
N ILE A 14 -1.89 -1.69 0.98
CA ILE A 14 -1.66 -2.73 -0.04
C ILE A 14 -1.65 -2.13 -1.44
N THR A 15 -2.58 -1.22 -1.75
CA THR A 15 -2.62 -0.50 -3.05
C THR A 15 -1.32 0.26 -3.28
N VAL A 16 -0.87 1.03 -2.29
CA VAL A 16 0.42 1.75 -2.38
C VAL A 16 1.58 0.78 -2.53
N LEU A 17 1.61 -0.33 -1.78
CA LEU A 17 2.66 -1.34 -1.86
C LEU A 17 2.80 -1.90 -3.29
N GLN A 18 1.67 -2.22 -3.93
CA GLN A 18 1.64 -2.70 -5.32
C GLN A 18 2.13 -1.62 -6.29
N ALA A 19 1.67 -0.38 -6.11
CA ALA A 19 2.02 0.73 -7.00
C ALA A 19 3.50 1.12 -6.96
N ILE A 20 4.19 0.90 -5.84
CA ILE A 20 5.62 1.17 -5.71
C ILE A 20 6.52 -0.04 -6.01
N GLY A 21 5.94 -1.20 -6.33
CA GLY A 21 6.70 -2.44 -6.50
C GLY A 21 7.43 -2.85 -5.22
N GLY A 22 6.79 -2.66 -4.06
CA GLY A 22 7.46 -2.84 -2.77
C GLY A 22 7.79 -4.30 -2.46
N SER A 23 8.65 -4.48 -1.44
CA SER A 23 9.13 -5.80 -1.05
C SER A 23 7.99 -6.77 -0.69
N THR A 24 8.10 -8.01 -1.13
CA THR A 24 7.19 -9.09 -0.73
C THR A 24 7.16 -9.32 0.78
N ASN A 25 8.23 -8.98 1.52
CA ASN A 25 8.25 -9.00 2.98
C ASN A 25 7.24 -8.03 3.61
N ALA A 26 6.89 -6.94 2.92
CA ALA A 26 5.87 -6.02 3.41
C ALA A 26 4.51 -6.70 3.53
N VAL A 27 4.20 -7.71 2.71
CA VAL A 27 2.97 -8.52 2.86
C VAL A 27 2.99 -9.27 4.20
N VAL A 28 4.11 -9.91 4.55
CA VAL A 28 4.26 -10.60 5.84
C VAL A 28 4.05 -9.63 7.01
N HIS A 29 4.67 -8.45 6.95
CA HIS A 29 4.53 -7.43 7.99
C HIS A 29 3.11 -6.88 8.08
N LEU A 30 2.47 -6.55 6.96
CA LEU A 30 1.08 -6.07 6.93
C LEU A 30 0.13 -7.12 7.50
N MET A 31 0.25 -8.37 7.09
CA MET A 31 -0.60 -9.47 7.61
C MET A 31 -0.37 -9.69 9.11
N ALA A 32 0.86 -9.53 9.59
CA ALA A 32 1.17 -9.61 11.02
C ALA A 32 0.55 -8.47 11.84
N ILE A 33 0.42 -7.27 11.27
CA ILE A 33 -0.23 -6.12 11.91
C ILE A 33 -1.75 -6.31 11.87
N VAL A 34 -2.33 -6.64 10.71
CA VAL A 34 -3.77 -6.90 10.54
C VAL A 34 -4.25 -7.95 11.54
N ASN A 35 -3.56 -9.08 11.65
CA ASN A 35 -4.00 -10.17 12.51
C ASN A 35 -3.82 -9.92 14.01
N ARG A 36 -3.09 -8.86 14.41
CA ARG A 36 -3.06 -8.40 15.81
C ARG A 36 -4.16 -7.38 16.12
N HIS A 37 -4.84 -6.85 15.12
CA HIS A 37 -5.85 -5.82 15.30
C HIS A 37 -7.24 -6.44 15.52
N PRO A 38 -7.89 -6.21 16.69
CA PRO A 38 -9.10 -6.93 17.08
C PRO A 38 -10.29 -6.67 16.15
N GLY A 39 -10.36 -5.49 15.51
CA GLY A 39 -11.45 -5.13 14.61
C GLY A 39 -11.24 -5.49 13.14
N VAL A 40 -10.06 -5.98 12.73
CA VAL A 40 -9.79 -6.32 11.32
C VAL A 40 -9.13 -7.69 11.11
N ALA A 41 -8.73 -8.37 12.18
CA ALA A 41 -8.17 -9.72 12.10
C ALA A 41 -9.12 -10.65 11.32
N GLY A 42 -8.57 -11.40 10.36
CA GLY A 42 -9.34 -12.28 9.47
C GLY A 42 -10.13 -11.60 8.35
N THR A 43 -10.12 -10.27 8.23
CA THR A 43 -10.90 -9.54 7.19
C THR A 43 -10.13 -9.24 5.90
N ILE A 44 -8.82 -9.48 5.91
CA ILE A 44 -7.89 -9.31 4.78
C ILE A 44 -7.12 -10.62 4.65
N THR A 45 -7.05 -11.15 3.43
CA THR A 45 -6.41 -12.43 3.09
C THR A 45 -5.36 -12.23 1.99
N LEU A 46 -4.60 -13.27 1.66
CA LEU A 46 -3.71 -13.23 0.51
C LEU A 46 -4.47 -13.04 -0.82
N ASP A 47 -5.70 -13.56 -0.93
CA ASP A 47 -6.55 -13.29 -2.09
C ASP A 47 -6.93 -11.80 -2.20
N THR A 48 -7.07 -11.11 -1.07
CA THR A 48 -7.27 -9.65 -1.06
C THR A 48 -6.05 -8.93 -1.64
N VAL A 49 -4.85 -9.38 -1.29
CA VAL A 49 -3.59 -8.83 -1.80
C VAL A 49 -3.44 -9.07 -3.30
N ASP A 50 -3.76 -10.27 -3.78
CA ASP A 50 -3.74 -10.63 -5.21
C ASP A 50 -4.76 -9.81 -6.01
N ALA A 51 -6.01 -9.69 -5.53
CA ALA A 51 -7.05 -8.92 -6.19
C ALA A 51 -6.69 -7.43 -6.33
N ILE A 52 -6.10 -6.83 -5.30
CA ILE A 52 -5.59 -5.45 -5.37
C ILE A 52 -4.41 -5.36 -6.34
N GLY A 53 -3.48 -6.31 -6.31
CA GLY A 53 -2.35 -6.36 -7.24
C GLY A 53 -2.77 -6.38 -8.71
N ARG A 54 -3.81 -7.16 -9.06
CA ARG A 54 -4.35 -7.24 -10.43
C ARG A 54 -4.95 -5.93 -10.94
N SER A 55 -5.42 -5.06 -10.04
CA SER A 55 -6.10 -3.81 -10.37
C SER A 55 -5.23 -2.57 -10.16
N THR A 56 -4.05 -2.72 -9.56
CA THR A 56 -3.16 -1.60 -9.25
C THR A 56 -1.98 -1.55 -10.22
N PRO A 57 -1.80 -0.47 -10.99
CA PRO A 57 -0.64 -0.33 -11.86
C PRO A 57 0.65 -0.11 -11.04
N LEU A 58 1.76 -0.66 -11.51
CA LEU A 58 3.10 -0.32 -11.03
C LEU A 58 3.49 1.06 -11.58
N LEU A 59 3.64 2.06 -10.71
CA LEU A 59 3.81 3.46 -11.10
C LEU A 59 5.22 4.01 -10.82
N VAL A 60 5.97 3.39 -9.91
CA VAL A 60 7.26 3.93 -9.46
C VAL A 60 8.41 3.11 -10.01
N ASP A 61 9.30 3.78 -10.75
CA ASP A 61 10.54 3.23 -11.31
C ASP A 61 11.65 3.25 -10.25
N LEU A 62 11.71 2.24 -9.39
CA LEU A 62 12.73 2.12 -8.34
C LEU A 62 13.46 0.78 -8.41
N LYS A 63 14.76 0.81 -8.07
CA LYS A 63 15.51 -0.42 -7.80
C LYS A 63 14.81 -1.25 -6.71
N PRO A 64 14.78 -2.59 -6.85
CA PRO A 64 15.58 -3.40 -7.77
C PRO A 64 14.99 -3.62 -9.18
N SER A 65 13.72 -3.27 -9.41
CA SER A 65 13.03 -3.53 -10.69
C SER A 65 13.21 -2.41 -11.72
N GLY A 66 13.51 -1.22 -11.23
CA GLY A 66 13.72 0.00 -12.00
C GLY A 66 15.12 0.57 -11.86
N ASP A 67 15.34 1.76 -12.39
CA ASP A 67 16.67 2.38 -12.49
C ASP A 67 16.95 3.44 -11.41
N LYS A 68 15.91 3.97 -10.76
CA LYS A 68 16.03 5.09 -9.80
C LYS A 68 16.12 4.64 -8.34
N TYR A 69 16.49 5.58 -7.48
CA TYR A 69 16.57 5.45 -6.04
C TYR A 69 15.47 6.24 -5.33
N MET A 70 15.29 5.96 -4.04
CA MET A 70 14.27 6.64 -3.22
C MET A 70 14.46 8.17 -3.17
N THR A 71 15.69 8.65 -3.30
CA THR A 71 16.00 10.09 -3.43
C THR A 71 15.40 10.67 -4.71
N ASP A 72 15.50 9.99 -5.85
CA ASP A 72 14.88 10.44 -7.10
C ASP A 72 13.35 10.47 -6.98
N PHE A 73 12.76 9.48 -6.29
CA PHE A 73 11.33 9.48 -6.00
C PHE A 73 10.92 10.65 -5.11
N HIS A 74 11.71 10.96 -4.08
CA HIS A 74 11.49 12.13 -3.23
C HIS A 74 11.55 13.43 -4.04
N ASP A 75 12.58 13.61 -4.87
CA ASP A 75 12.79 14.79 -5.71
C ASP A 75 11.66 14.98 -6.73
N ALA A 76 11.04 13.88 -7.18
CA ALA A 76 9.85 13.89 -8.04
C ALA A 76 8.53 14.23 -7.30
N GLY A 77 8.59 14.56 -6.00
CA GLY A 77 7.43 14.92 -5.16
C GLY A 77 6.93 13.79 -4.26
N GLY A 78 7.54 12.61 -4.31
CA GLY A 78 7.39 11.51 -3.36
C GLY A 78 5.96 11.04 -3.15
N MET A 79 5.66 10.66 -1.90
CA MET A 79 4.40 10.03 -1.53
C MET A 79 3.17 10.90 -1.82
N ALA A 80 3.27 12.22 -1.72
CA ALA A 80 2.13 13.10 -1.96
C ALA A 80 1.67 13.03 -3.43
N VAL A 81 2.62 13.04 -4.38
CA VAL A 81 2.32 12.91 -5.81
C VAL A 81 1.77 11.52 -6.13
N LEU A 82 2.39 10.46 -5.58
CA LEU A 82 1.92 9.09 -5.75
C LEU A 82 0.48 8.90 -5.23
N LEU A 83 0.19 9.34 -4.00
CA LEU A 83 -1.14 9.26 -3.42
C LEU A 83 -2.16 10.06 -4.24
N GLY A 84 -1.75 11.21 -4.79
CA GLY A 84 -2.55 12.00 -5.73
C GLY A 84 -2.95 11.21 -6.98
N ALA A 85 -1.99 10.50 -7.60
CA ALA A 85 -2.24 9.66 -8.76
C ALA A 85 -3.12 8.44 -8.42
N LEU A 86 -2.96 7.87 -7.22
CA LEU A 86 -3.72 6.71 -6.75
C LEU A 86 -5.11 7.04 -6.21
N ARG A 87 -5.51 8.31 -6.08
CA ARG A 87 -6.82 8.71 -5.52
C ARG A 87 -8.02 7.88 -6.01
N PRO A 88 -8.14 7.53 -7.31
CA PRO A 88 -9.26 6.71 -7.78
C PRO A 88 -9.30 5.28 -7.21
N LEU A 89 -8.16 4.76 -6.72
CA LEU A 89 -8.03 3.42 -6.15
C LEU A 89 -8.07 3.43 -4.61
N LEU A 90 -7.83 4.59 -3.99
CA LEU A 90 -7.76 4.74 -2.53
C LEU A 90 -9.14 4.94 -1.90
N ARG A 91 -9.30 4.42 -0.68
CA ARG A 91 -10.41 4.71 0.22
C ARG A 91 -10.12 6.04 0.92
N LEU A 92 -10.67 7.13 0.38
CA LEU A 92 -10.34 8.50 0.81
C LEU A 92 -10.95 8.90 2.16
N ASP A 93 -11.95 8.15 2.65
CA ASP A 93 -12.59 8.39 3.95
C ASP A 93 -11.81 7.74 5.12
N ALA A 94 -10.70 7.04 4.83
CA ALA A 94 -9.85 6.46 5.87
C ALA A 94 -9.17 7.57 6.70
N LEU A 95 -9.37 7.53 8.01
CA LEU A 95 -8.75 8.46 8.96
C LEU A 95 -7.21 8.32 8.95
N THR A 96 -6.50 9.43 9.02
CA THR A 96 -5.02 9.51 9.09
C THR A 96 -4.55 10.12 10.40
#